data_AF-A0A0U1MAD6-F1
#
_entry.id   AF-A0A0U1MAD6-F1
#
_cell.length_a   1.000
_cell.length_b   1.000
_cell.length_c   1.000
_cell.angle_alpha   90.00
_cell.angle_beta   90.00
_cell.angle_gamma   90.00
#
_symmetry.space_group_name_H-M   'P 1'
#
loop_
_entity.id
_entity.type
_entity.pdbx_description
1 polymer ?
#
loop_
_entity_poly.entity_id
_entity_poly.type
_entity_poly.pdbx_seq_one_letter_code
_entity_poly.pdbx_strand_id
1 'polypeptide(L)'
;MPRRSPFERTIDRSKEVKITDELVQKSMRKARFMPPYFAHEPLSASLYAELALAVTECPRKNTLADMEHHLQSEDEFDIDENEMNSDLDSEETTTHAPSTSVRTKPSLEKSIVGGCQPVGDRGKKLCVVEDMDEDNKLIYYLKLAKWTEREIHSKFVSEGRIDYSQKTIGTRFFRMRRFIMDDNDERLKKGTAVWFQSEQSLLPEAFAFATEKIEKERQALEKRKWDLVAEFIQKHEPVAMFSGEACRRQYEAISKAKAPVPPEKQRRLSPKVAGLLAARRKQVAYVKQLQKADRPKV
;
A
#
# COMPACT_ATOMS: atom_id res chain seq x y z
N MET A 1 5.75 19.01 -50.60
CA MET A 1 6.88 18.24 -50.05
C MET A 1 6.42 17.57 -48.75
N PRO A 2 6.13 16.25 -48.72
CA PRO A 2 5.66 15.60 -47.50
C PRO A 2 6.86 15.29 -46.58
N ARG A 3 6.70 15.58 -45.29
CA ARG A 3 7.70 15.32 -44.24
C ARG A 3 7.66 13.85 -43.84
N ARG A 4 8.81 13.18 -43.84
CA ARG A 4 8.97 11.78 -43.37
C ARG A 4 9.02 11.72 -41.84
N SER A 5 8.43 10.64 -41.31
CA SER A 5 8.32 10.29 -39.89
C SER A 5 9.70 9.98 -39.25
N PRO A 6 9.94 10.30 -37.95
CA PRO A 6 11.26 10.16 -37.31
C PRO A 6 11.60 8.76 -36.76
N PHE A 7 10.75 7.75 -36.93
CA PHE A 7 10.94 6.43 -36.32
C PHE A 7 10.99 5.32 -37.35
N GLU A 8 12.14 5.21 -38.03
CA GLU A 8 12.49 4.01 -38.76
C GLU A 8 13.99 3.74 -38.58
N ARG A 9 14.36 3.24 -37.39
CA ARG A 9 15.70 2.67 -37.17
C ARG A 9 15.69 1.26 -37.74
N THR A 10 16.21 1.11 -38.95
CA THR A 10 16.55 -0.20 -39.52
C THR A 10 17.60 -0.87 -38.63
N ILE A 11 17.18 -1.92 -37.92
CA ILE A 11 18.10 -2.82 -37.20
C ILE A 11 18.86 -3.59 -38.28
N ASP A 12 20.14 -3.29 -38.41
CA ASP A 12 21.05 -3.93 -39.36
C ASP A 12 21.33 -5.38 -38.90
N ARG A 13 20.46 -6.31 -39.30
CA ARG A 13 20.54 -7.74 -38.97
C ARG A 13 21.79 -8.44 -39.51
N SER A 14 22.58 -7.76 -40.34
CA SER A 14 23.86 -8.28 -40.87
C SER A 14 25.00 -8.24 -39.84
N LYS A 15 24.82 -7.55 -38.70
CA LYS A 15 25.78 -7.52 -37.59
C LYS A 15 25.44 -8.58 -36.54
N GLU A 16 25.45 -9.85 -36.94
CA GLU A 16 25.49 -10.94 -35.97
C GLU A 16 26.90 -10.99 -35.36
N VAL A 17 27.03 -10.49 -34.13
CA VAL A 17 28.24 -10.73 -33.33
C VAL A 17 28.26 -12.21 -32.99
N LYS A 18 28.99 -13.01 -33.77
CA LYS A 18 29.25 -14.41 -33.46
C LYS A 18 29.97 -14.47 -32.12
N ILE A 19 29.32 -15.05 -31.11
CA ILE A 19 29.95 -15.30 -29.82
C ILE A 19 31.04 -16.34 -30.07
N THR A 20 32.29 -15.90 -30.14
CA THR A 20 33.44 -16.79 -30.27
C THR A 20 33.80 -17.38 -28.92
N ASP A 21 34.38 -18.59 -28.94
CA ASP A 21 34.85 -19.28 -27.73
C ASP A 21 35.89 -18.45 -26.95
N GLU A 22 36.66 -17.63 -27.66
CA GLU A 22 37.58 -16.66 -27.06
C GLU A 22 36.86 -15.57 -26.26
N LEU A 23 35.68 -15.12 -26.73
CA LEU A 23 34.88 -14.11 -26.03
C LEU A 23 34.33 -14.67 -24.71
N VAL A 24 33.95 -15.96 -24.71
CA VAL A 24 33.47 -16.69 -23.54
C VAL A 24 34.62 -16.97 -22.56
N GLN A 25 35.78 -17.41 -23.04
CA GLN A 25 36.94 -17.60 -22.16
C GLN A 25 37.45 -16.28 -21.56
N LYS A 26 37.37 -15.17 -22.30
CA LYS A 26 37.79 -13.86 -21.81
C LYS A 26 36.88 -13.31 -20.70
N SER A 27 35.57 -13.61 -20.74
CA SER A 27 34.65 -13.22 -19.65
C SER A 27 34.85 -14.09 -18.40
N MET A 28 35.16 -15.37 -18.57
CA MET A 28 35.45 -16.30 -17.46
C MET A 28 36.76 -15.97 -16.73
N ARG A 29 37.79 -15.47 -17.44
CA ARG A 29 39.10 -15.14 -16.84
C ARG A 29 39.14 -13.81 -16.07
N LYS A 30 38.14 -12.94 -16.24
CA LYS A 30 38.04 -11.66 -15.52
C LYS A 30 36.62 -11.48 -15.02
N ALA A 31 36.33 -12.01 -13.83
CA ALA A 31 35.11 -11.68 -13.10
C ALA A 31 35.07 -10.16 -12.88
N ARG A 32 34.28 -9.44 -13.68
CA ARG A 32 34.07 -7.98 -13.56
C ARG A 32 33.15 -7.61 -12.40
N PHE A 33 32.48 -8.60 -11.83
CA PHE A 33 31.53 -8.42 -10.75
C PHE A 33 31.89 -9.39 -9.63
N MET A 34 32.16 -8.86 -8.45
CA MET A 34 32.06 -9.66 -7.24
C MET A 34 30.62 -10.22 -7.20
N PRO A 35 30.43 -11.52 -6.98
CA PRO A 35 29.08 -12.04 -6.77
C PRO A 35 28.46 -11.28 -5.59
N PRO A 36 27.18 -10.88 -5.67
CA PRO A 36 26.50 -10.26 -4.54
C PRO A 36 26.58 -11.21 -3.34
N TYR A 37 27.03 -10.68 -2.21
CA TYR A 37 27.12 -11.43 -0.97
C TYR A 37 25.72 -11.88 -0.54
N PHE A 38 25.49 -13.19 -0.48
CA PHE A 38 24.31 -13.78 0.11
C PHE A 38 24.62 -14.18 1.55
N ALA A 39 23.82 -13.70 2.50
CA ALA A 39 24.08 -13.85 3.95
C ALA A 39 24.15 -15.31 4.46
N HIS A 40 23.86 -16.30 3.62
CA HIS A 40 23.86 -17.72 3.93
C HIS A 40 25.03 -18.50 3.33
N GLU A 41 25.90 -17.88 2.51
CA GLU A 41 27.10 -18.55 2.01
C GLU A 41 28.29 -18.38 2.97
N PRO A 42 29.04 -19.46 3.28
CA PRO A 42 30.24 -19.37 4.11
C PRO A 42 31.30 -18.53 3.39
N LEU A 43 31.78 -17.47 4.04
CA LEU A 43 32.82 -16.60 3.47
C LEU A 43 34.07 -17.43 3.13
N SER A 44 34.50 -17.36 1.87
CA SER A 44 35.77 -17.94 1.46
C SER A 44 36.93 -17.11 2.03
N ALA A 45 37.68 -17.71 2.96
CA ALA A 45 38.75 -17.03 3.69
C ALA A 45 39.85 -16.45 2.77
N SER A 46 40.08 -17.07 1.61
CA SER A 46 41.07 -16.61 0.63
C SER A 46 40.67 -15.32 -0.11
N LEU A 47 39.38 -15.01 -0.16
CA LEU A 47 38.84 -13.89 -0.94
C LEU A 47 38.73 -12.59 -0.12
N TYR A 48 38.67 -12.73 1.21
CA TYR A 48 38.53 -11.61 2.16
C TYR A 48 39.75 -11.43 3.07
N ALA A 49 40.84 -12.17 2.85
CA ALA A 49 42.06 -12.11 3.65
C ALA A 49 42.66 -10.69 3.73
N GLU A 50 42.53 -9.89 2.66
CA GLU A 50 43.03 -8.51 2.63
C GLU A 50 42.11 -7.50 3.35
N LEU A 51 40.82 -7.81 3.48
CA LEU A 51 39.84 -7.00 4.23
C LEU A 51 39.85 -7.29 5.73
N ALA A 52 40.49 -8.38 6.16
CA ALA A 52 40.56 -8.82 7.55
C ALA A 52 41.65 -8.11 8.39
N LEU A 53 42.31 -7.07 7.87
CA LEU A 53 43.34 -6.33 8.60
C LEU A 53 42.74 -5.19 9.44
N ALA A 54 43.04 -5.25 10.74
CA ALA A 54 42.85 -4.27 11.81
C ALA A 54 41.40 -3.99 12.25
N VAL A 55 40.78 -4.96 12.92
CA VAL A 55 39.76 -4.66 13.92
C VAL A 55 40.46 -3.99 15.10
N THR A 56 40.37 -2.65 15.16
CA THR A 56 40.72 -1.88 16.35
C THR A 56 39.90 -2.36 17.54
N GLU A 57 40.55 -2.52 18.68
CA GLU A 57 39.96 -2.97 19.95
C GLU A 57 38.70 -2.16 20.29
N CYS A 58 37.54 -2.82 20.29
CA CYS A 58 36.31 -2.23 20.79
C CYS A 58 36.42 -1.99 22.32
N PRO A 59 36.07 -0.80 22.83
CA PRO A 59 36.04 -0.55 24.26
C PRO A 59 35.02 -1.47 24.92
N ARG A 60 35.49 -2.46 25.69
CA ARG A 60 34.66 -3.23 26.61
C ARG A 60 34.19 -2.32 27.73
N LYS A 61 32.88 -2.05 27.79
CA LYS A 61 32.13 -1.70 29.01
C LYS A 61 30.62 -1.73 28.74
N ASN A 62 29.97 -2.78 29.22
CA ASN A 62 28.85 -2.76 30.19
C ASN A 62 27.79 -3.84 29.95
N THR A 63 27.76 -4.77 30.91
CA THR A 63 26.60 -5.46 31.51
C THR A 63 25.48 -5.99 30.62
N LEU A 64 25.52 -7.32 30.51
CA LEU A 64 24.55 -8.25 29.93
C LEU A 64 23.29 -8.44 30.81
N ALA A 65 22.66 -7.35 31.29
CA ALA A 65 21.56 -7.45 32.26
C ALA A 65 20.27 -6.67 31.91
N ASP A 66 20.15 -6.08 30.71
CA ASP A 66 18.95 -5.31 30.32
C ASP A 66 18.23 -5.89 29.07
N MET A 67 18.38 -7.19 28.78
CA MET A 67 17.75 -7.85 27.63
C MET A 67 16.57 -8.78 27.98
N GLU A 68 15.93 -8.59 29.12
CA GLU A 68 14.69 -9.29 29.48
C GLU A 68 13.56 -8.29 29.70
N HIS A 69 12.99 -7.72 28.62
CA HIS A 69 11.59 -7.25 28.56
C HIS A 69 11.27 -6.66 27.16
N HIS A 70 11.40 -7.46 26.09
CA HIS A 70 10.80 -7.10 24.79
C HIS A 70 10.45 -8.30 23.92
N LEU A 71 9.87 -9.33 24.53
CA LEU A 71 9.11 -10.36 23.83
C LEU A 71 7.64 -10.22 24.24
N GLN A 72 7.03 -9.11 23.83
CA GLN A 72 5.60 -9.10 23.54
C GLN A 72 5.50 -9.28 22.03
N SER A 73 5.02 -10.45 21.66
CA SER A 73 4.70 -10.86 20.30
C SER A 73 3.67 -9.91 19.68
N GLU A 74 4.15 -8.95 18.91
CA GLU A 74 3.35 -8.28 17.87
C GLU A 74 3.44 -9.14 16.60
N ASP A 75 2.77 -10.29 16.62
CA ASP A 75 2.25 -10.89 15.38
C ASP A 75 0.90 -10.20 15.08
N GLU A 76 0.96 -8.90 14.80
CA GLU A 76 -0.10 -8.22 14.04
C GLU A 76 -0.03 -8.77 12.61
N PHE A 77 -0.84 -9.80 12.33
CA PHE A 77 -1.15 -10.12 10.94
C PHE A 77 -2.07 -9.02 10.41
N ASP A 78 -1.47 -8.08 9.69
CA ASP A 78 -2.14 -7.28 8.67
C ASP A 78 -2.89 -8.24 7.74
N ILE A 79 -4.19 -8.40 7.99
CA ILE A 79 -5.11 -8.78 6.93
C ILE A 79 -5.05 -7.60 5.97
N ASP A 80 -4.27 -7.76 4.90
CA ASP A 80 -4.19 -6.80 3.81
C ASP A 80 -5.57 -6.71 3.14
N GLU A 81 -6.47 -5.91 3.73
CA GLU A 81 -7.73 -5.53 3.10
C GLU A 81 -7.51 -4.64 1.87
N ASN A 82 -6.26 -4.29 1.56
CA ASN A 82 -5.90 -3.43 0.43
C ASN A 82 -5.76 -4.20 -0.90
N GLU A 83 -5.88 -5.53 -0.91
CA GLU A 83 -5.93 -6.33 -2.14
C GLU A 83 -7.30 -6.27 -2.87
N MET A 84 -8.21 -5.38 -2.45
CA MET A 84 -9.58 -5.30 -2.98
C MET A 84 -10.00 -3.90 -3.48
N ASN A 85 -9.13 -3.19 -4.20
CA ASN A 85 -9.51 -1.96 -4.94
C ASN A 85 -8.99 -1.89 -6.39
N SER A 86 -8.58 -2.99 -7.03
CA SER A 86 -8.01 -2.93 -8.38
C SER A 86 -8.98 -3.08 -9.56
N ASP A 87 -10.28 -3.32 -9.35
CA ASP A 87 -11.22 -3.68 -10.45
C ASP A 87 -12.42 -2.73 -10.62
N LEU A 88 -12.24 -1.43 -10.39
CA LEU A 88 -13.23 -0.41 -10.79
C LEU A 88 -12.53 0.83 -11.36
N ASP A 89 -11.91 0.68 -12.53
CA ASP A 89 -11.64 1.82 -13.41
C ASP A 89 -11.94 1.45 -14.86
N SER A 90 -13.05 1.95 -15.36
CA SER A 90 -13.32 2.09 -16.79
C SER A 90 -13.90 3.47 -16.99
N GLU A 91 -13.05 4.33 -17.54
CA GLU A 91 -13.38 5.69 -17.92
C GLU A 91 -14.57 5.73 -18.88
N GLU A 92 -15.43 6.74 -18.72
CA GLU A 92 -16.13 7.29 -19.88
C GLU A 92 -16.18 8.82 -19.79
N THR A 93 -15.49 9.42 -20.75
CA THR A 93 -15.36 10.84 -21.00
C THR A 93 -16.70 11.52 -21.30
N THR A 94 -16.88 12.69 -20.70
CA THR A 94 -17.94 13.67 -20.93
C THR A 94 -18.19 13.99 -22.42
N THR A 95 -19.45 13.96 -22.87
CA THR A 95 -19.97 14.88 -23.90
C THR A 95 -21.48 15.13 -23.71
N HIS A 96 -21.89 16.39 -23.74
CA HIS A 96 -23.25 16.90 -23.48
C HIS A 96 -24.24 16.67 -24.63
N ALA A 97 -25.50 16.36 -24.32
CA ALA A 97 -26.72 16.99 -24.89
C ALA A 97 -28.00 16.53 -24.14
N PRO A 98 -29.03 17.39 -23.94
CA PRO A 98 -30.25 17.04 -23.23
C PRO A 98 -31.33 16.53 -24.20
N SER A 99 -32.03 15.45 -23.84
CA SER A 99 -33.28 15.08 -24.51
C SER A 99 -34.31 14.57 -23.50
N THR A 100 -35.33 15.40 -23.33
CA THR A 100 -36.62 15.09 -22.73
C THR A 100 -37.30 13.94 -23.46
N SER A 101 -37.63 12.85 -22.76
CA SER A 101 -38.78 12.02 -23.13
C SER A 101 -39.33 11.26 -21.93
N VAL A 102 -40.62 11.50 -21.71
CA VAL A 102 -41.48 10.94 -20.68
C VAL A 102 -41.69 9.45 -20.94
N ARG A 103 -41.44 8.58 -19.95
CA ARG A 103 -42.09 7.25 -19.94
C ARG A 103 -42.22 6.65 -18.54
N THR A 104 -43.47 6.69 -18.06
CA THR A 104 -44.21 5.74 -17.22
C THR A 104 -43.50 4.99 -16.09
N LYS A 105 -43.92 5.30 -14.85
CA LYS A 105 -43.80 4.41 -13.68
C LYS A 105 -44.77 3.22 -13.83
N PRO A 106 -44.34 2.00 -13.51
CA PRO A 106 -45.21 1.05 -12.85
C PRO A 106 -44.68 0.70 -11.44
N SER A 107 -45.68 0.46 -10.58
CA SER A 107 -45.69 0.03 -9.19
C SER A 107 -44.41 -0.57 -8.60
N LEU A 108 -44.05 0.01 -7.45
CA LEU A 108 -43.13 -0.54 -6.45
C LEU A 108 -43.77 -1.77 -5.79
N GLU A 109 -43.74 -2.91 -6.46
CA GLU A 109 -43.86 -4.20 -5.79
C GLU A 109 -42.47 -4.69 -5.39
N LYS A 110 -42.38 -5.15 -4.14
CA LYS A 110 -41.18 -5.64 -3.47
C LYS A 110 -40.50 -6.72 -4.31
N SER A 111 -39.37 -6.37 -4.94
CA SER A 111 -38.38 -7.35 -5.38
C SER A 111 -37.18 -7.26 -4.45
N ILE A 112 -37.09 -8.25 -3.56
CA ILE A 112 -35.86 -8.60 -2.85
C ILE A 112 -34.85 -8.99 -3.92
N VAL A 113 -33.91 -8.10 -4.22
CA VAL A 113 -32.82 -8.37 -5.16
C VAL A 113 -31.81 -9.29 -4.47
N GLY A 114 -32.18 -10.57 -4.39
CA GLY A 114 -31.26 -11.68 -4.22
C GLY A 114 -30.57 -11.96 -5.55
N GLY A 115 -29.57 -11.15 -5.88
CA GLY A 115 -28.83 -11.24 -7.15
C GLY A 115 -27.62 -12.17 -7.07
N CYS A 116 -27.82 -13.46 -6.75
CA CYS A 116 -26.81 -14.49 -7.00
C CYS A 116 -26.96 -15.01 -8.44
N GLN A 117 -26.25 -14.41 -9.40
CA GLN A 117 -26.02 -15.08 -10.69
C GLN A 117 -24.58 -15.63 -10.74
N PRO A 118 -24.39 -16.95 -10.66
CA PRO A 118 -23.12 -17.56 -11.03
C PRO A 118 -23.02 -17.65 -12.56
N VAL A 119 -21.86 -17.24 -13.08
CA VAL A 119 -21.39 -17.58 -14.42
C VAL A 119 -21.26 -19.11 -14.49
N GLY A 120 -22.16 -19.75 -15.26
CA GLY A 120 -22.10 -21.13 -15.76
C GLY A 120 -21.93 -22.26 -14.74
N ASP A 121 -23.01 -22.99 -14.45
CA ASP A 121 -23.19 -24.41 -14.01
C ASP A 121 -22.16 -25.16 -13.13
N ARG A 122 -21.07 -24.55 -12.67
CA ARG A 122 -20.06 -25.15 -11.78
C ARG A 122 -19.73 -24.29 -10.56
N GLY A 123 -20.27 -23.06 -10.51
CA GLY A 123 -20.28 -22.26 -9.29
C GLY A 123 -21.41 -22.69 -8.38
N LYS A 124 -21.17 -23.70 -7.53
CA LYS A 124 -22.13 -24.10 -6.49
C LYS A 124 -22.50 -22.86 -5.65
N LYS A 125 -23.81 -22.66 -5.45
CA LYS A 125 -24.35 -21.47 -4.76
C LYS A 125 -23.77 -21.39 -3.35
N LEU A 126 -23.43 -20.16 -2.94
CA LEU A 126 -23.08 -19.89 -1.54
C LEU A 126 -24.40 -19.70 -0.79
N CYS A 127 -24.52 -20.37 0.36
CA CYS A 127 -25.75 -20.47 1.12
C CYS A 127 -25.45 -20.28 2.61
N VAL A 128 -26.50 -20.26 3.42
CA VAL A 128 -26.39 -20.29 4.88
C VAL A 128 -25.70 -21.57 5.32
N VAL A 129 -25.05 -21.57 6.48
CA VAL A 129 -24.32 -22.74 7.01
C VAL A 129 -25.11 -24.04 6.92
N GLU A 130 -26.41 -24.01 7.22
CA GLU A 130 -27.27 -25.19 7.17
C GLU A 130 -27.37 -25.78 5.75
N ASP A 131 -27.52 -24.92 4.75
CA ASP A 131 -27.72 -25.27 3.33
C ASP A 131 -26.40 -25.39 2.54
N MET A 132 -25.24 -25.14 3.17
CA MET A 132 -23.94 -25.27 2.51
C MET A 132 -23.60 -26.75 2.21
N ASP A 133 -22.93 -26.95 1.08
CA ASP A 133 -22.31 -28.23 0.75
C ASP A 133 -21.31 -28.69 1.83
N GLU A 134 -21.14 -30.01 1.99
CA GLU A 134 -20.20 -30.58 2.96
C GLU A 134 -18.77 -30.06 2.80
N ASP A 135 -18.31 -29.93 1.56
CA ASP A 135 -16.97 -29.40 1.27
C ASP A 135 -16.83 -27.93 1.67
N ASN A 136 -17.87 -27.12 1.43
CA ASN A 136 -17.88 -25.69 1.81
C ASN A 136 -17.92 -25.54 3.34
N LYS A 137 -18.72 -26.37 4.03
CA LYS A 137 -18.74 -26.46 5.50
C LYS A 137 -17.35 -26.81 6.02
N LEU A 138 -16.69 -27.80 5.43
CA LEU A 138 -15.35 -28.22 5.85
C LEU A 138 -14.31 -27.11 5.63
N ILE A 139 -14.30 -26.43 4.47
CA ILE A 139 -13.43 -25.25 4.26
C ILE A 139 -13.70 -24.19 5.33
N TYR A 140 -14.96 -23.89 5.60
CA TYR A 140 -15.36 -22.88 6.58
C TYR A 140 -14.82 -23.21 7.98
N TYR A 141 -15.04 -24.42 8.48
CA TYR A 141 -14.56 -24.82 9.81
C TYR A 141 -13.04 -24.93 9.89
N LEU A 142 -12.35 -25.40 8.84
CA LEU A 142 -10.88 -25.43 8.83
C LEU A 142 -10.28 -24.02 8.86
N LYS A 143 -10.88 -23.07 8.14
CA LYS A 143 -10.46 -21.66 8.20
C LYS A 143 -10.73 -21.03 9.58
N LEU A 144 -11.86 -21.34 10.22
CA LEU A 144 -12.10 -20.91 11.61
C LEU A 144 -11.09 -21.53 12.59
N ALA A 145 -10.66 -22.76 12.34
CA ALA A 145 -9.59 -23.44 13.08
C ALA A 145 -8.17 -22.96 12.70
N LYS A 146 -8.04 -21.87 11.93
CA LYS A 146 -6.78 -21.24 11.50
C LYS A 146 -5.87 -22.13 10.64
N TRP A 147 -6.42 -23.08 9.88
CA TRP A 147 -5.65 -23.82 8.89
C TRP A 147 -5.26 -22.93 7.72
N THR A 148 -4.04 -23.11 7.21
CA THR A 148 -3.55 -22.44 5.99
C THR A 148 -4.20 -23.04 4.74
N GLU A 149 -4.29 -22.27 3.66
CA GLU A 149 -4.84 -22.71 2.38
C GLU A 149 -4.10 -23.94 1.84
N ARG A 150 -2.79 -24.02 2.08
CA ARG A 150 -1.95 -25.16 1.68
C ARG A 150 -2.32 -26.43 2.43
N GLU A 151 -2.54 -26.34 3.75
CA GLU A 151 -2.96 -27.46 4.58
C GLU A 151 -4.37 -27.94 4.22
N ILE A 152 -5.29 -27.00 4.00
CA ILE A 152 -6.66 -27.30 3.58
C ILE A 152 -6.63 -28.04 2.23
N HIS A 153 -5.90 -27.53 1.25
CA HIS A 153 -5.75 -28.20 -0.05
C HIS A 153 -5.17 -29.61 0.10
N SER A 154 -4.09 -29.76 0.87
CA SER A 154 -3.44 -31.07 1.11
C SER A 154 -4.42 -32.07 1.74
N LYS A 155 -5.24 -31.61 2.69
CA LYS A 155 -6.29 -32.42 3.33
C LYS A 155 -7.34 -32.87 2.32
N PHE A 156 -7.84 -31.95 1.49
CA PHE A 156 -8.85 -32.26 0.48
C PHE A 156 -8.37 -33.28 -0.55
N VAL A 157 -7.11 -33.15 -1.00
CA VAL A 157 -6.46 -34.12 -1.89
C VAL A 157 -6.34 -35.49 -1.21
N SER A 158 -5.91 -35.53 0.06
CA SER A 158 -5.75 -36.78 0.80
C SER A 158 -7.06 -37.53 1.03
N GLU A 159 -8.16 -36.80 1.18
CA GLU A 159 -9.51 -37.36 1.38
C GLU A 159 -10.22 -37.67 0.06
N GLY A 160 -9.60 -37.40 -1.09
CA GLY A 160 -10.21 -37.61 -2.41
C GLY A 160 -11.42 -36.72 -2.68
N ARG A 161 -11.47 -35.53 -2.04
CA ARG A 161 -12.54 -34.54 -2.21
C ARG A 161 -12.32 -33.68 -3.47
N ILE A 162 -13.19 -32.70 -3.69
CA ILE A 162 -13.00 -31.70 -4.74
C ILE A 162 -11.64 -31.02 -4.58
N ASP A 163 -10.82 -31.09 -5.62
CA ASP A 163 -9.51 -30.47 -5.66
C ASP A 163 -9.62 -28.95 -5.81
N TYR A 164 -9.75 -28.26 -4.67
CA TYR A 164 -9.75 -26.81 -4.64
C TYR A 164 -8.33 -26.27 -4.80
N SER A 165 -8.13 -25.36 -5.76
CA SER A 165 -6.88 -24.62 -5.88
C SER A 165 -6.64 -23.78 -4.62
N GLN A 166 -5.42 -23.85 -4.06
CA GLN A 166 -4.98 -23.10 -2.88
C GLN A 166 -5.34 -21.60 -2.98
N LYS A 167 -5.17 -21.01 -4.18
CA LYS A 167 -5.46 -19.59 -4.45
C LYS A 167 -6.94 -19.23 -4.29
N THR A 168 -7.84 -20.19 -4.45
CA THR A 168 -9.29 -19.95 -4.48
C THR A 168 -9.97 -20.19 -3.13
N ILE A 169 -9.31 -20.89 -2.21
CA ILE A 169 -9.85 -21.26 -0.89
C ILE A 169 -10.13 -20.00 -0.06
N GLY A 170 -9.18 -19.05 -0.01
CA GLY A 170 -9.33 -17.80 0.74
C GLY A 170 -10.51 -16.96 0.25
N THR A 171 -10.57 -16.67 -1.06
CA THR A 171 -11.68 -15.92 -1.65
C THR A 171 -13.03 -16.61 -1.43
N ARG A 172 -13.08 -17.93 -1.55
CA ARG A 172 -14.31 -18.70 -1.29
C ARG A 172 -14.74 -18.60 0.16
N PHE A 173 -13.82 -18.75 1.12
CA PHE A 173 -14.08 -18.57 2.55
C PHE A 173 -14.63 -17.18 2.86
N PHE A 174 -14.01 -16.13 2.32
CA PHE A 174 -14.47 -14.76 2.51
C PHE A 174 -15.92 -14.55 2.04
N ARG A 175 -16.25 -15.06 0.84
CA ARG A 175 -17.61 -14.96 0.29
C ARG A 175 -18.63 -15.74 1.14
N MET A 176 -18.27 -16.94 1.63
CA MET A 176 -19.11 -17.70 2.57
C MET A 176 -19.33 -16.91 3.86
N ARG A 177 -18.26 -16.39 4.46
CA ARG A 177 -18.30 -15.62 5.70
C ARG A 177 -19.23 -14.41 5.58
N ARG A 178 -19.13 -13.65 4.49
CA ARG A 178 -20.01 -12.50 4.23
C ARG A 178 -21.49 -12.92 4.19
N PHE A 179 -21.81 -13.98 3.45
CA PHE A 179 -23.18 -14.47 3.36
C PHE A 179 -23.73 -14.92 4.73
N ILE A 180 -22.88 -15.59 5.54
CA ILE A 180 -23.24 -16.02 6.90
C ILE A 180 -23.45 -14.81 7.82
N MET A 181 -22.62 -13.77 7.71
CA MET A 181 -22.78 -12.53 8.48
C MET A 181 -24.09 -11.82 8.12
N ASP A 182 -24.38 -11.67 6.82
CA ASP A 182 -25.61 -11.04 6.34
C ASP A 182 -26.86 -11.82 6.83
N ASP A 183 -26.83 -13.16 6.76
CA ASP A 183 -27.91 -14.01 7.27
C ASP A 183 -28.06 -13.91 8.79
N ASN A 184 -26.96 -13.91 9.54
CA ASN A 184 -26.99 -13.72 10.99
C ASN A 184 -27.57 -12.36 11.38
N ASP A 185 -27.23 -11.29 10.67
CA ASP A 185 -27.81 -9.96 10.87
C ASP A 185 -29.32 -9.96 10.63
N GLU A 186 -29.79 -10.67 9.60
CA GLU A 186 -31.22 -10.86 9.37
C GLU A 186 -31.90 -11.67 10.48
N ARG A 187 -31.26 -12.76 10.95
CA ARG A 187 -31.78 -13.58 12.05
C ARG A 187 -31.85 -12.78 13.34
N LEU A 188 -30.86 -11.94 13.63
CA LEU A 188 -30.88 -11.03 14.79
C LEU A 188 -32.03 -10.02 14.69
N LYS A 189 -32.25 -9.42 13.51
CA LYS A 189 -33.38 -8.50 13.27
C LYS A 189 -34.74 -9.18 13.41
N LYS A 190 -34.85 -10.43 12.97
CA LYS A 190 -36.08 -11.25 13.09
C LYS A 190 -36.27 -11.83 14.51
N GLY A 191 -35.28 -11.69 15.39
CA GLY A 191 -35.29 -12.26 16.74
C GLY A 191 -35.12 -13.78 16.78
N THR A 192 -34.67 -14.41 15.68
CA THR A 192 -34.41 -15.86 15.61
C THR A 192 -32.97 -16.22 15.99
N ALA A 193 -32.06 -15.25 15.97
CA ALA A 193 -30.72 -15.38 16.57
C ALA A 193 -30.64 -14.53 17.84
N VAL A 194 -29.73 -14.93 18.74
CA VAL A 194 -29.51 -14.26 20.03
C VAL A 194 -28.01 -14.10 20.22
N TRP A 195 -27.60 -12.98 20.80
CA TRP A 195 -26.23 -12.74 21.24
C TRP A 195 -25.89 -13.60 22.45
N PHE A 196 -24.77 -14.31 22.39
CA PHE A 196 -24.28 -15.03 23.56
C PHE A 196 -23.65 -14.08 24.58
N GLN A 197 -23.69 -14.45 25.87
CA GLN A 197 -23.13 -13.62 26.94
C GLN A 197 -21.63 -13.35 26.75
N SER A 198 -20.87 -14.35 26.28
CA SER A 198 -19.44 -14.21 25.97
C SER A 198 -19.18 -13.18 24.87
N GLU A 199 -20.06 -13.11 23.87
CA GLU A 199 -19.95 -12.16 22.76
C GLU A 199 -20.31 -10.75 23.22
N GLN A 200 -21.37 -10.62 24.02
CA GLN A 200 -21.77 -9.34 24.62
C GLN A 200 -20.69 -8.76 25.53
N SER A 201 -19.99 -9.60 26.29
CA SER A 201 -18.88 -9.15 27.14
C SER A 201 -17.67 -8.65 26.35
N LEU A 202 -17.45 -9.18 25.14
CA LEU A 202 -16.34 -8.78 24.28
C LEU A 202 -16.63 -7.48 23.50
N LEU A 203 -17.90 -7.14 23.30
CA LEU A 203 -18.31 -6.02 22.45
C LEU A 203 -17.72 -4.65 22.89
N PRO A 204 -17.67 -4.29 24.19
CA PRO A 204 -17.05 -3.03 24.61
C PRO A 204 -15.55 -2.98 24.34
N GLU A 205 -14.84 -4.10 24.54
CA GLU A 205 -13.41 -4.22 24.26
C GLU A 205 -13.13 -4.10 22.76
N ALA A 206 -13.90 -4.81 21.92
CA ALA A 206 -13.81 -4.71 20.47
C ALA A 206 -14.10 -3.28 19.97
N PHE A 207 -15.08 -2.59 20.55
CA PHE A 207 -15.36 -1.20 20.24
C PHE A 207 -14.18 -0.29 20.60
N ALA A 208 -13.63 -0.42 21.81
CA ALA A 208 -12.49 0.37 22.26
C ALA A 208 -11.29 0.18 21.33
N PHE A 209 -10.94 -1.08 21.01
CA PHE A 209 -9.88 -1.42 20.07
C PHE A 209 -10.08 -0.76 18.69
N ALA A 210 -11.29 -0.89 18.12
CA ALA A 210 -11.61 -0.29 16.83
C ALA A 210 -11.50 1.24 16.85
N THR A 211 -11.98 1.88 17.92
CA THR A 211 -11.88 3.35 18.06
C THR A 211 -10.43 3.82 18.17
N GLU A 212 -9.57 3.09 18.88
CA GLU A 212 -8.15 3.40 18.98
C GLU A 212 -7.46 3.30 17.62
N LYS A 213 -7.73 2.23 16.86
CA LYS A 213 -7.15 2.03 15.53
C LYS A 213 -7.58 3.12 14.55
N ILE A 214 -8.87 3.45 14.51
CA ILE A 214 -9.41 4.53 13.68
C ILE A 214 -8.81 5.88 14.08
N GLU A 215 -8.60 6.14 15.37
CA GLU A 215 -8.01 7.39 15.83
C GLU A 215 -6.53 7.51 15.41
N LYS A 216 -5.75 6.42 15.49
CA LYS A 216 -4.38 6.38 14.96
C LYS A 216 -4.35 6.67 13.46
N GLU A 217 -5.23 6.04 12.69
CA GLU A 217 -5.35 6.27 11.24
C GLU A 217 -5.76 7.72 10.93
N ARG A 218 -6.71 8.28 11.69
CA ARG A 218 -7.13 9.68 11.56
C ARG A 218 -5.97 10.63 11.78
N GLN A 219 -5.17 10.41 12.82
CA GLN A 219 -3.98 11.23 13.10
C GLN A 219 -2.93 11.09 12.00
N ALA A 220 -2.72 9.88 11.47
CA ALA A 220 -1.83 9.64 10.35
C ALA A 220 -2.30 10.36 9.07
N LEU A 221 -3.59 10.32 8.76
CA LEU A 221 -4.19 11.06 7.64
C LEU A 221 -4.08 12.58 7.83
N GLU A 222 -4.29 13.08 9.05
CA GLU A 222 -4.10 14.49 9.35
C GLU A 222 -2.64 14.93 9.14
N LYS A 223 -1.67 14.12 9.58
CA LYS A 223 -0.25 14.37 9.33
C LYS A 223 0.05 14.36 7.84
N ARG A 224 -0.39 13.32 7.12
CA ARG A 224 -0.21 13.19 5.67
C ARG A 224 -0.80 14.37 4.90
N LYS A 225 -1.96 14.87 5.30
CA LYS A 225 -2.55 16.09 4.71
C LYS A 225 -1.58 17.27 4.77
N TRP A 226 -0.91 17.47 5.90
CA TRP A 226 0.03 18.59 6.04
C TRP A 226 1.36 18.34 5.35
N ASP A 227 1.80 17.09 5.26
CA ASP A 227 2.97 16.72 4.46
C ASP A 227 2.72 17.03 2.97
N LEU A 228 1.53 16.71 2.44
CA LEU A 228 1.13 17.10 1.09
C LEU A 228 1.10 18.63 0.89
N VAL A 229 0.69 19.39 1.89
CA VAL A 229 0.74 20.87 1.85
C VAL A 229 2.19 21.35 1.77
N ALA A 230 3.10 20.75 2.56
CA ALA A 230 4.52 21.08 2.52
C ALA A 230 5.15 20.73 1.17
N GLU A 231 4.86 19.55 0.62
CA GLU A 231 5.29 19.13 -0.72
C GLU A 231 4.79 20.10 -1.79
N PHE A 232 3.51 20.52 -1.72
CA PHE A 232 2.96 21.50 -2.64
C PHE A 232 3.71 22.83 -2.56
N ILE A 233 3.98 23.34 -1.36
CA ILE A 233 4.76 24.57 -1.16
C ILE A 233 6.17 24.39 -1.73
N GLN A 234 6.84 23.28 -1.47
CA GLN A 234 8.19 23.01 -1.96
C GLN A 234 8.22 22.91 -3.50
N LYS A 235 7.20 22.34 -4.13
CA LYS A 235 7.09 22.25 -5.59
C LYS A 235 7.04 23.65 -6.24
N HIS A 236 6.38 24.61 -5.61
CA HIS A 236 6.24 25.98 -6.11
C HIS A 236 7.39 26.90 -5.67
N GLU A 237 7.88 26.72 -4.46
CA GLU A 237 8.97 27.47 -3.85
C GLU A 237 10.04 26.49 -3.37
N PRO A 238 10.97 26.03 -4.24
CA PRO A 238 11.88 24.92 -3.95
C PRO A 238 12.84 25.15 -2.79
N VAL A 239 13.09 26.42 -2.46
CA VAL A 239 13.94 26.76 -1.31
C VAL A 239 13.15 26.53 0.00
N ALA A 240 11.81 26.48 -0.02
CA ALA A 240 10.92 26.41 1.14
C ALA A 240 10.79 24.99 1.68
N MET A 241 11.82 24.56 2.41
CA MET A 241 11.85 23.27 3.10
C MET A 241 11.20 23.37 4.48
N PHE A 242 9.87 23.46 4.51
CA PHE A 242 9.09 23.46 5.75
C PHE A 242 8.55 22.05 6.03
N SER A 243 8.45 21.66 7.30
CA SER A 243 7.74 20.44 7.68
C SER A 243 6.22 20.66 7.61
N GLY A 244 5.45 19.58 7.45
CA GLY A 244 3.99 19.63 7.49
C GLY A 244 3.46 20.32 8.75
N GLU A 245 4.06 20.08 9.92
CA GLU A 245 3.70 20.76 11.16
C GLU A 245 3.93 22.27 11.13
N ALA A 246 5.02 22.74 10.52
CA ALA A 246 5.28 24.17 10.37
C ALA A 246 4.23 24.82 9.47
N CYS A 247 3.86 24.16 8.38
CA CYS A 247 2.78 24.58 7.48
C CYS A 247 1.43 24.63 8.20
N ARG A 248 1.12 23.61 9.02
CA ARG A 248 -0.08 23.56 9.85
C ARG A 248 -0.16 24.75 10.80
N ARG A 249 0.88 24.98 11.61
CA ARG A 249 0.93 26.07 12.59
C ARG A 249 0.74 27.43 11.93
N GLN A 250 1.42 27.64 10.79
CA GLN A 250 1.29 28.88 10.04
C GLN A 250 -0.11 29.06 9.47
N TYR A 251 -0.71 28.01 8.91
CA TYR A 251 -2.08 28.05 8.40
C TYR A 251 -3.09 28.35 9.52
N GLU A 252 -2.98 27.68 10.67
CA GLU A 252 -3.83 27.95 11.83
C GLU A 252 -3.67 29.38 12.36
N ALA A 253 -2.46 29.94 12.31
CA ALA A 253 -2.24 31.32 12.66
C ALA A 253 -2.93 32.26 11.66
N ILE A 254 -2.87 31.96 10.37
CA ILE A 254 -3.54 32.73 9.31
C ILE A 254 -5.06 32.68 9.48
N SER A 255 -5.63 31.49 9.68
CA SER A 255 -7.08 31.32 9.81
C SER A 255 -7.65 31.97 11.07
N LYS A 256 -6.89 31.98 12.17
CA LYS A 256 -7.29 32.66 13.42
C LYS A 256 -6.99 34.17 13.43
N ALA A 257 -6.55 34.74 12.30
CA ALA A 257 -6.07 36.13 12.17
C ALA A 257 -4.96 36.52 13.18
N LYS A 258 -4.25 35.51 13.74
CA LYS A 258 -3.10 35.68 14.65
C LYS A 258 -1.77 35.50 13.94
N ALA A 259 -1.78 35.38 12.61
CA ALA A 259 -0.56 35.20 11.84
C ALA A 259 0.37 36.39 12.04
N PRO A 260 1.65 36.14 12.34
CA PRO A 260 2.64 37.22 12.32
C PRO A 260 2.66 37.82 10.91
N VAL A 261 2.64 39.16 10.85
CA VAL A 261 2.76 39.89 9.59
C VAL A 261 4.01 39.39 8.87
N PRO A 262 3.94 38.98 7.59
CA PRO A 262 5.10 38.51 6.85
C PRO A 262 6.26 39.52 6.97
N PRO A 263 7.51 39.07 7.13
CA PRO A 263 8.64 39.97 7.36
C PRO A 263 8.78 41.02 6.25
N GLU A 264 8.36 40.71 5.03
CA GLU A 264 8.38 41.66 3.91
C GLU A 264 7.43 42.85 4.07
N LYS A 265 6.37 42.71 4.87
CA LYS A 265 5.36 43.74 5.11
C LYS A 265 5.55 44.47 6.45
N GLN A 266 6.53 44.08 7.25
CA GLN A 266 6.79 44.71 8.54
C GLN A 266 7.51 46.05 8.36
N ARG A 267 7.03 47.11 9.02
CA ARG A 267 7.64 48.46 8.96
C ARG A 267 9.03 48.54 9.59
N ARG A 268 9.29 47.69 10.58
CA ARG A 268 10.60 47.58 11.26
C ARG A 268 10.94 46.11 11.40
N LEU A 269 12.04 45.71 10.78
CA LEU A 269 12.58 44.35 10.87
C LEU A 269 13.73 44.33 11.85
N SER A 270 13.81 43.28 12.67
CA SER A 270 15.01 43.06 13.47
C SER A 270 16.20 42.77 12.55
N PRO A 271 17.43 43.19 12.90
CA PRO A 271 18.61 42.95 12.07
C PRO A 271 18.82 41.46 11.72
N LYS A 272 18.48 40.57 12.66
CA LYS A 272 18.52 39.12 12.48
C LYS A 272 17.54 38.64 11.39
N VAL A 273 16.28 39.08 11.43
CA VAL A 273 15.27 38.69 10.43
C VAL A 273 15.58 39.30 9.07
N ALA A 274 16.09 40.54 9.03
CA ALA A 274 16.53 41.17 7.80
C ALA A 274 17.67 40.39 7.12
N GLY A 275 18.66 39.92 7.90
CA GLY A 275 19.75 39.07 7.39
C GLY A 275 19.26 37.75 6.81
N LEU A 276 18.33 37.07 7.50
CA LEU A 276 17.70 35.84 7.01
C LEU A 276 16.92 36.05 5.71
N LEU A 277 16.16 37.14 5.61
CA LEU A 277 15.42 37.48 4.40
C LEU A 277 16.36 37.77 3.22
N ALA A 278 17.47 38.48 3.44
CA ALA A 278 18.47 38.73 2.42
C ALA A 278 19.15 37.43 1.93
N ALA A 279 19.56 36.55 2.86
CA ALA A 279 20.12 35.23 2.52
C ALA A 279 19.12 34.39 1.71
N ARG A 280 17.85 34.41 2.12
CA ARG A 280 16.76 33.71 1.44
C ARG A 280 16.57 34.21 0.01
N ARG A 281 16.58 35.53 -0.20
CA ARG A 281 16.46 36.13 -1.53
C ARG A 281 17.62 35.73 -2.45
N LYS A 282 18.85 35.64 -1.91
CA LYS A 282 20.02 35.16 -2.67
C LYS A 282 19.85 33.70 -3.12
N GLN A 283 19.38 32.82 -2.23
CA GLN A 283 19.11 31.41 -2.57
C GLN A 283 18.05 31.28 -3.67
N VAL A 284 16.94 32.02 -3.54
CA VAL A 284 15.87 32.02 -4.55
C VAL A 284 16.37 32.55 -5.89
N ALA A 285 17.19 33.60 -5.89
CA ALA A 285 17.80 34.14 -7.10
C ALA A 285 18.72 33.12 -7.78
N TYR A 286 19.55 32.42 -7.00
CA TYR A 286 20.46 31.37 -7.49
C TYR A 286 19.70 30.22 -8.14
N VAL A 287 18.66 29.68 -7.47
CA VAL A 287 17.82 28.61 -8.03
C VAL A 287 17.11 29.07 -9.32
N LYS A 288 16.61 30.30 -9.37
CA LYS A 288 16.01 30.88 -10.59
C LYS A 288 17.01 31.03 -11.73
N GLN A 289 18.29 31.31 -11.45
CA GLN A 289 19.33 31.36 -12.48
C GLN A 289 19.57 29.96 -13.07
N LEU A 290 19.70 28.93 -12.23
CA LEU A 290 19.87 27.54 -12.67
C LEU A 290 18.68 27.06 -13.51
N GLN A 291 17.45 27.33 -13.06
CA GLN A 291 16.23 26.99 -13.82
C GLN A 291 16.16 27.62 -15.22
N LYS A 292 16.81 28.78 -15.42
CA LYS A 292 16.90 29.44 -16.74
C LYS A 292 18.03 28.85 -17.61
N ALA A 293 19.11 28.40 -16.99
CA ALA A 293 20.27 27.83 -17.69
C ALA A 293 19.97 26.41 -18.23
N ASP A 294 19.19 25.61 -17.50
CA ASP A 294 19.05 24.17 -17.74
C ASP A 294 17.78 23.74 -18.51
N ARG A 295 17.09 24.64 -19.22
CA ARG A 295 16.01 24.23 -20.15
C ARG A 295 16.54 24.19 -21.59
N PRO A 296 17.06 23.04 -22.09
CA PRO A 296 17.20 22.86 -23.53
C PRO A 296 15.81 23.01 -24.15
N LYS A 297 15.70 23.89 -25.15
CA LYS A 297 14.47 24.01 -25.96
C LYS A 297 14.28 22.67 -26.66
N VAL A 298 13.32 21.87 -26.19
CA VAL A 298 12.78 20.72 -26.93
C VAL A 298 11.68 21.23 -27.85
#